data_AF-A0A533BLF5-F1
#
_entry.id   AF-A0A533BLF5-F1
#
_cell.length_a   1.000
_cell.length_b   1.000
_cell.length_c   1.000
_cell.angle_alpha   90.00
_cell.angle_beta   90.00
_cell.angle_gamma   90.00
#
_symmetry.space_group_name_H-M   'P 1'
#
loop_
_entity.id
_entity.type
_entity.pdbx_description
1 polymer ?
#
loop_
_entity_poly.entity_id
_entity_poly.type
_entity_poly.pdbx_seq_one_letter_code
_entity_poly.pdbx_strand_id
1 'polypeptide(L)' 'MKREEGIMKTTIELDQNLLRQAQKTLGTDTIKGTVEASLRTVIQRGQLQQLADALGTIPLDLTPDRLRRQRHKRTPRVSR' A
#
# COMPACT_ATOMS: atom_id res chain seq x y z
N MET A 1 23.40 15.19 6.78
CA MET A 1 22.59 15.93 7.77
C MET A 1 21.67 14.93 8.45
N LYS A 2 22.04 14.39 9.62
CA LYS A 2 21.18 13.46 10.36
C LYS A 2 20.12 14.30 11.06
N ARG A 3 18.85 14.20 10.64
CA ARG A 3 17.73 14.77 11.41
C ARG A 3 17.54 13.87 12.63
N GLU A 4 17.48 14.48 13.81
CA GLU A 4 17.02 13.79 15.02
C GLU A 4 15.58 13.33 14.79
N GLU A 5 15.38 12.03 14.60
CA GLU A 5 14.05 11.43 14.66
C GLU A 5 13.64 11.32 16.13
N GLY A 6 13.20 12.44 16.69
CA GLY A 6 12.62 12.52 18.02
C GLY A 6 11.12 12.25 17.99
N ILE A 7 10.62 11.49 18.97
CA ILE A 7 9.18 11.33 19.21
C ILE A 7 8.61 12.70 19.62
N MET A 8 7.78 13.30 18.77
CA MET A 8 7.10 14.57 19.05
C MET A 8 5.72 14.32 19.65
N LYS A 9 5.39 15.00 20.75
CA LYS A 9 4.03 15.01 21.32
C LYS A 9 3.22 16.11 20.65
N THR A 10 2.09 15.74 20.07
CA THR A 10 1.17 16.68 19.41
C THR A 10 -0.22 16.47 19.95
N THR A 11 -0.93 17.56 20.23
CA THR A 11 -2.35 17.53 20.60
C THR A 11 -3.18 17.76 19.34
N ILE A 12 -4.07 16.83 19.03
CA ILE A 12 -4.97 16.90 17.88
C ILE A 12 -6.37 16.50 18.31
N GLU A 13 -7.38 17.12 17.71
CA GLU A 13 -8.77 16.70 17.85
C GLU A 13 -9.07 15.60 16.84
N LEU A 14 -9.67 14.51 17.32
CA LEU A 14 -10.03 13.35 16.51
C LEU A 14 -11.49 12.97 16.76
N ASP A 15 -12.22 12.67 15.69
CA ASP A 15 -13.53 12.04 15.80
C ASP A 15 -13.36 10.62 16.39
N GLN A 16 -14.01 10.37 17.52
CA GLN A 16 -13.96 9.06 18.19
C GLN A 16 -14.52 7.93 17.34
N ASN A 17 -15.53 8.19 16.51
CA ASN A 17 -16.12 7.19 15.65
C ASN A 17 -15.13 6.77 14.56
N LEU A 18 -14.47 7.75 13.95
CA LEU A 18 -13.44 7.52 12.93
C LEU A 18 -12.23 6.79 13.52
N LEU A 19 -11.80 7.16 14.73
CA LEU A 19 -10.73 6.48 15.44
C LEU A 19 -11.07 5.01 15.71
N ARG A 20 -12.29 4.71 16.19
CA ARG A 20 -12.74 3.31 16.41
C ARG A 20 -12.81 2.51 15.12
N GLN A 21 -13.25 3.12 14.02
CA GLN A 21 -13.25 2.45 12.72
C GLN A 21 -11.83 2.15 12.26
N ALA A 22 -10.94 3.13 12.33
CA ALA A 22 -9.53 2.95 11.98
C ALA A 22 -8.86 1.87 12.85
N GLN A 23 -9.14 1.83 14.14
CA GLN A 23 -8.67 0.79 15.06
C GLN A 23 -9.08 -0.61 14.61
N LYS A 24 -10.36 -0.79 14.26
CA LYS A 24 -10.88 -2.07 13.74
C LYS A 24 -10.26 -2.45 12.41
N THR A 25 -10.15 -1.50 11.48
CA THR A 25 -9.58 -1.76 10.14
C THR A 25 -8.10 -2.08 10.18
N LEU A 26 -7.34 -1.41 11.05
CA LEU A 26 -5.89 -1.58 11.17
C LEU A 26 -5.49 -2.62 12.21
N GLY A 27 -6.43 -3.15 13.01
CA GLY A 27 -6.16 -4.11 14.08
C GLY A 27 -5.28 -3.52 15.19
N THR A 28 -5.55 -2.27 15.59
CA THR A 28 -4.74 -1.56 16.59
C THR A 28 -5.53 -1.25 17.85
N ASP A 29 -4.91 -1.41 19.02
CA ASP A 29 -5.57 -1.24 20.31
C ASP A 29 -5.38 0.17 20.92
N THR A 30 -4.37 0.92 20.45
CA THR A 30 -4.00 2.22 21.05
C THR A 30 -4.13 3.34 20.03
N ILE A 31 -4.52 4.53 20.50
CA ILE A 31 -4.65 5.74 19.65
C ILE A 31 -3.34 6.04 18.93
N LYS A 32 -2.22 6.00 19.66
CA LYS A 32 -0.88 6.17 19.11
C LYS A 32 -0.61 5.14 17.99
N GLY A 33 -0.87 3.86 18.25
CA GLY A 33 -0.66 2.80 17.28
C GLY A 33 -1.51 2.98 16.02
N THR A 34 -2.77 3.38 16.17
CA THR A 34 -3.67 3.66 15.04
C THR A 34 -3.17 4.83 14.19
N VAL A 35 -2.74 5.92 14.83
CA VAL A 35 -2.22 7.10 14.13
C VAL A 35 -0.93 6.75 13.38
N GLU A 36 0.02 6.08 14.04
CA GLU A 36 1.28 5.66 13.40
C GLU A 36 1.04 4.68 12.24
N ALA A 37 0.16 3.69 12.42
CA ALA A 37 -0.20 2.75 11.37
C ALA A 37 -0.86 3.47 10.17
N SER A 38 -1.78 4.40 10.43
CA SER A 38 -2.45 5.19 9.40
C SER A 38 -1.44 6.01 8.59
N LEU A 39 -0.52 6.70 9.26
CA LEU A 39 0.53 7.49 8.61
C LEU A 39 1.42 6.62 7.74
N ARG A 40 1.84 5.45 8.24
CA ARG A 40 2.62 4.47 7.46
C ARG A 40 1.88 4.01 6.21
N THR A 41 0.58 3.71 6.32
CA THR A 41 -0.23 3.31 5.17
C THR A 41 -0.32 4.40 4.11
N VAL A 42 -0.48 5.66 4.51
CA VAL A 42 -0.52 6.79 3.56
C VAL A 42 0.82 6.95 2.84
N ILE A 43 1.94 6.87 3.56
CA ILE A 43 3.28 6.93 2.97
C ILE A 43 3.47 5.79 1.96
N GLN A 44 3.13 4.56 2.35
CA GLN A 44 3.24 3.38 1.49
C GLN A 44 2.40 3.53 0.22
N ARG A 45 1.15 4.02 0.33
CA ARG A 45 0.29 4.29 -0.82
C ARG A 45 0.90 5.34 -1.75
N GLY A 46 1.46 6.42 -1.19
CA GLY A 46 2.15 7.44 -1.98
C GLY A 46 3.34 6.89 -2.75
N GLN A 47 4.17 6.04 -2.11
CA GLN A 47 5.30 5.38 -2.77
C GLN A 47 4.85 4.43 -3.88
N LEU A 48 3.80 3.65 -3.65
CA LEU A 48 3.23 2.77 -4.68
C LEU A 48 2.66 3.56 -5.86
N GLN A 49 2.02 4.70 -5.61
CA GLN A 49 1.53 5.57 -6.67
C GLN A 49 2.68 6.16 -7.49
N GLN A 50 3.72 6.69 -6.83
CA GLN A 50 4.91 7.20 -7.51
C GLN A 50 5.59 6.12 -8.35
N LEU A 51 5.65 4.89 -7.84
CA LEU A 51 6.16 3.76 -8.60
C LEU A 51 5.29 3.45 -9.81
N ALA A 52 3.97 3.42 -9.65
CA ALA A 52 3.03 3.21 -10.75
C ALA A 52 3.18 4.31 -11.83
N ASP A 53 3.31 5.56 -11.42
CA ASP A 53 3.48 6.70 -12.33
C ASP A 53 4.84 6.60 -13.06
N ALA A 54 5.91 6.20 -12.36
CA ALA A 54 7.24 6.04 -12.93
C ALA A 54 7.35 4.85 -13.90
N LEU A 55 6.62 3.76 -13.64
CA LEU A 55 6.54 2.61 -14.57
C LEU A 55 5.78 2.96 -15.86
N GLY A 56 5.03 4.07 -15.85
CA GLY A 56 4.19 4.51 -16.96
C GLY A 56 3.00 3.59 -17.21
N THR A 57 2.13 3.96 -18.14
CA THR A 57 1.04 3.08 -18.59
C THR A 57 1.57 2.18 -19.69
N ILE A 58 1.78 0.89 -19.40
CA ILE A 58 2.04 -0.10 -20.44
C ILE A 58 0.69 -0.52 -21.01
N PRO A 59 0.38 -0.23 -22.29
CA PRO A 59 -0.81 -0.77 -22.92
C PRO A 59 -0.66 -2.28 -23.03
N LEU A 60 -1.21 -3.00 -22.05
CA LEU A 60 -1.34 -4.45 -22.09
C LEU A 60 -2.52 -4.77 -22.98
N ASP A 61 -2.23 -5.30 -24.16
CA ASP A 61 -3.22 -5.88 -25.06
C ASP A 61 -3.75 -7.18 -24.44
N LEU A 62 -4.81 -7.05 -23.63
CA LEU A 62 -5.48 -8.14 -22.92
C LEU A 62 -6.51 -8.88 -23.78
N THR A 63 -6.43 -8.79 -25.11
CA THR A 63 -7.31 -9.57 -25.97
C THR A 63 -7.13 -11.08 -25.74
N PRO A 64 -8.20 -11.89 -25.75
CA PRO A 64 -8.13 -13.32 -25.48
C PRO A 64 -7.10 -14.07 -26.34
N ASP A 65 -6.95 -13.69 -27.60
CA ASP A 65 -6.00 -14.31 -28.53
C ASP A 65 -4.55 -14.03 -28.18
N ARG A 66 -4.24 -12.81 -27.72
CA ARG A 66 -2.90 -12.43 -27.26
C ARG A 66 -2.54 -13.10 -25.94
N LEU A 67 -3.48 -13.16 -25.00
CA LEU A 67 -3.32 -13.87 -23.73
C LEU A 67 -3.07 -15.37 -23.94
N ARG A 68 -3.79 -15.99 -24.87
CA ARG A 68 -3.54 -17.38 -25.28
C ARG A 68 -2.11 -17.54 -25.79
N ARG A 69 -1.64 -16.71 -26.73
CA ARG A 69 -0.26 -16.77 -27.25
C ARG A 69 0.79 -16.58 -26.17
N GLN A 70 0.56 -15.71 -25.18
CA GLN A 70 1.48 -15.50 -24.07
C GLN A 70 1.53 -16.71 -23.11
N ARG A 71 0.40 -17.40 -22.89
CA ARG A 71 0.34 -18.61 -22.07
C ARG A 71 1.14 -19.77 -22.68
N HIS A 72 1.17 -19.90 -24.00
CA HIS A 72 1.95 -20.94 -24.69
C HIS A 72 3.47 -20.72 -24.63
N LYS A 73 3.93 -19.51 -24.29
CA LYS A 73 5.37 -19.20 -24.10
C LYS A 73 5.89 -19.55 -22.71
N ARG A 74 5.01 -19.87 -21.75
CA ARG A 74 5.43 -20.28 -20.41
C ARG A 74 5.85 -21.74 -20.47
N THR A 75 7.11 -22.02 -20.17
CA THR A 75 7.57 -23.39 -19.95
C THR A 75 6.64 -24.06 -18.94
N PRO A 76 6.03 -25.21 -19.24
CA PRO A 76 5.18 -25.89 -18.28
C PRO A 76 5.98 -26.10 -17.00
N ARG A 77 5.43 -25.63 -15.88
CA ARG A 77 6.01 -25.84 -14.56
C ARG A 77 6.04 -27.35 -14.35
N VAL A 78 7.23 -27.96 -14.43
CA VAL A 78 7.42 -29.38 -14.16
C VAL A 78 6.93 -29.62 -12.74
N SER A 79 5.78 -30.27 -12.61
CA SER A 79 5.32 -30.84 -11.35
C SER A 79 6.30 -31.95 -10.99
N ARG A 80 7.07 -31.75 -9.93
CA ARG A 80 7.86 -32.79 -9.29
C ARG A 80 7.08 -33.33 -8.11
#